data_AF-A0A8T1V7F4-F1
#
_entry.id   AF-A0A8T1V7F4-F1
#
_cell.length_a   1.000
_cell.length_b   1.000
_cell.length_c   1.000
_cell.angle_alpha   90.00
_cell.angle_beta   90.00
_cell.angle_gamma   90.00
#
_symmetry.space_group_name_H-M   'P 1'
#
loop_
_entity.id
_entity.type
_entity.pdbx_description
1 polymer ?
#
loop_
_entity_poly.entity_id
_entity_poly.type
_entity_poly.pdbx_seq_one_letter_code
_entity_poly.pdbx_strand_id
1 'polypeptide(L)'
;MDKVLEYKEKISAKLERYEKIVELEKQTGVDKFYIFCVGALLAGILLFVVGGEELVVGLVGFIYPAYMSFKAINTPGTTDDTQWLTYWVVYAFFNLTESITDLILSWIPFYFFFKIAFLVWSYHPSTQGSNVIYNTLIKPYVAPHVGQIDSALKRGEDTAKKIASKIEEKSQ
;
A
#
# COMPACT_ATOMS: atom_id res chain seq x y z
N MET A 1 23.60 25.05 -14.94
CA MET A 1 24.23 23.98 -15.76
C MET A 1 25.38 23.33 -14.99
N ASP A 2 26.09 24.11 -14.17
CA ASP A 2 27.30 23.72 -13.45
C ASP A 2 27.09 22.60 -12.42
N LYS A 3 25.98 22.61 -11.68
CA LYS A 3 25.67 21.53 -10.73
C LYS A 3 25.54 20.16 -11.39
N VAL A 4 24.97 20.09 -12.60
CA VAL A 4 24.78 18.82 -13.32
C VAL A 4 26.13 18.26 -13.78
N LEU A 5 27.03 19.12 -14.25
CA LEU A 5 28.39 18.74 -14.60
C LEU A 5 29.18 18.28 -13.37
N GLU A 6 29.04 18.98 -12.25
CA GLU A 6 29.64 18.58 -10.97
C GLU A 6 29.14 17.19 -10.50
N TYR A 7 27.83 16.91 -10.60
CA TYR A 7 27.28 15.57 -10.30
C TYR A 7 27.78 14.52 -11.29
N LYS A 8 27.85 14.85 -12.59
CA LYS A 8 28.37 13.96 -13.62
C LYS A 8 29.81 13.55 -13.28
N GLU A 9 30.69 14.48 -12.95
CA GLU A 9 32.09 14.19 -12.59
C GLU A 9 32.19 13.36 -11.32
N LYS A 10 31.46 13.71 -10.26
CA LYS A 10 31.44 12.95 -8.99
C LYS A 10 30.99 11.51 -9.18
N ILE A 11 29.94 11.29 -9.98
CA ILE A 11 29.41 9.95 -10.26
C ILE A 11 30.39 9.18 -11.16
N SER A 12 30.91 9.83 -12.21
CA SER A 12 31.90 9.22 -13.11
C SER A 12 33.15 8.75 -12.37
N ALA A 13 33.68 9.55 -11.44
CA ALA A 13 34.82 9.17 -10.61
C ALA A 13 34.53 7.96 -9.71
N LYS A 14 33.31 7.85 -9.17
CA LYS A 14 32.89 6.66 -8.41
C LYS A 14 32.72 5.43 -9.29
N LEU A 15 32.31 5.61 -10.54
CA LEU A 15 32.07 4.54 -11.50
C LEU A 15 33.37 3.90 -12.00
N GLU A 16 34.51 4.59 -11.97
CA GLU A 16 35.82 4.04 -12.35
C GLU A 16 36.27 2.87 -11.48
N ARG A 17 35.73 2.76 -10.26
CA ARG A 17 35.97 1.61 -9.38
C ARG A 17 35.38 0.30 -9.94
N TYR A 18 34.43 0.38 -10.86
CA TYR A 18 33.75 -0.79 -11.42
C TYR A 18 34.33 -1.11 -12.81
N GLU A 19 35.27 -2.06 -12.85
CA GLU A 19 35.95 -2.48 -14.09
C GLU A 19 34.99 -2.83 -15.23
N LYS A 20 33.86 -3.50 -14.92
CA LYS A 20 32.82 -3.83 -15.91
C LYS A 20 32.22 -2.60 -16.60
N ILE A 21 32.03 -1.50 -15.88
CA ILE A 21 31.46 -0.27 -16.46
C ILE A 21 32.49 0.42 -17.37
N VAL A 22 33.77 0.40 -16.97
CA VAL A 22 34.88 0.94 -17.76
C VAL A 22 35.11 0.10 -19.04
N GLU A 23 34.97 -1.22 -18.95
CA GLU A 23 35.05 -2.10 -20.12
C GLU A 23 33.87 -1.88 -21.09
N LEU A 24 32.65 -1.70 -20.56
CA LEU A 24 31.48 -1.36 -21.36
C LEU A 24 31.61 0.03 -22.01
N GLU A 25 32.20 1.02 -21.34
CA GLU A 25 32.53 2.33 -21.91
C GLU A 25 33.50 2.18 -23.09
N LYS A 26 34.54 1.34 -22.95
CA LYS A 26 35.51 1.07 -24.04
C LYS A 26 34.89 0.33 -25.23
N GLN A 27 33.95 -0.59 -24.99
CA GLN A 27 33.30 -1.37 -26.06
C GLN A 27 32.21 -0.57 -26.79
N THR A 28 31.43 0.24 -26.06
CA THR A 28 30.27 0.96 -26.62
C THR A 28 30.59 2.39 -27.05
N GLY A 29 31.69 2.97 -26.56
CA GLY A 29 32.08 4.36 -26.81
C GLY A 29 31.17 5.39 -26.12
N VAL A 30 30.26 4.95 -25.25
CA VAL A 30 29.33 5.80 -24.50
C VAL A 30 29.90 6.07 -23.11
N ASP A 31 29.82 7.33 -22.65
CA ASP A 31 30.29 7.74 -21.33
C ASP A 31 29.61 6.93 -20.21
N LYS A 32 30.44 6.43 -19.27
CA LYS A 32 30.04 5.61 -18.13
C LYS A 32 28.88 6.19 -17.31
N PHE A 33 28.74 7.51 -17.24
CA PHE A 33 27.60 8.16 -16.58
C PHE A 33 26.27 7.78 -17.25
N TYR A 34 26.20 7.84 -18.58
CA TYR A 34 24.97 7.49 -19.31
C TYR A 34 24.70 5.98 -19.26
N ILE A 35 25.74 5.14 -19.32
CA ILE A 35 25.59 3.68 -19.14
C ILE A 35 24.97 3.38 -17.78
N PHE A 36 25.44 4.03 -16.71
CA PHE A 36 24.88 3.90 -15.38
C PHE A 36 23.43 4.41 -15.31
N CYS A 37 23.13 5.58 -15.89
CA CYS A 37 21.78 6.12 -15.93
C CYS A 37 20.80 5.18 -16.65
N VAL A 38 21.19 4.63 -17.81
CA VAL A 38 20.38 3.67 -18.57
C VAL A 38 20.21 2.38 -17.78
N GLY A 39 21.28 1.86 -17.16
CA GLY A 39 21.20 0.67 -16.30
C GLY A 39 20.26 0.88 -15.11
N ALA A 40 20.33 2.03 -14.45
CA ALA A 40 19.44 2.40 -13.35
C ALA A 40 17.98 2.56 -13.81
N LEU A 41 17.76 3.16 -14.98
CA LEU A 41 16.43 3.25 -15.60
C LEU A 41 15.87 1.88 -15.92
N LEU A 42 16.64 1.00 -16.55
CA LEU A 42 16.24 -0.37 -16.88
C LEU A 42 15.95 -1.19 -15.61
N ALA A 43 16.79 -1.04 -14.57
CA ALA A 43 16.53 -1.66 -13.28
C ALA A 43 15.24 -1.14 -12.64
N GLY A 44 14.98 0.17 -12.72
CA GLY A 44 13.73 0.78 -12.24
C GLY A 44 12.50 0.26 -12.99
N ILE A 45 12.58 0.16 -14.32
CA ILE A 45 11.51 -0.42 -15.16
C ILE A 45 11.31 -1.90 -14.80
N LEU A 46 12.39 -2.67 -14.66
CA LEU A 46 12.30 -4.08 -14.28
C LEU A 46 11.66 -4.24 -12.90
N LEU A 47 12.06 -3.45 -11.91
CA LEU A 47 11.43 -3.43 -10.59
C LEU A 47 9.94 -3.10 -10.68
N PHE A 48 9.57 -2.14 -11.54
CA PHE A 48 8.18 -1.79 -11.78
C PHE A 48 7.39 -2.90 -12.49
N VAL A 49 8.03 -3.70 -13.36
CA VAL A 49 7.38 -4.85 -14.04
C VAL A 49 7.27 -6.08 -13.13
N VAL A 50 8.17 -6.23 -12.16
CA VAL A 50 8.19 -7.39 -11.25
C VAL A 50 7.18 -7.24 -10.09
N GLY A 51 6.69 -6.03 -9.81
CA GLY A 51 5.76 -5.79 -8.68
C GLY A 51 5.84 -4.39 -8.05
N GLY A 52 6.59 -3.45 -8.64
CA GLY A 52 6.69 -2.08 -8.13
C GLY A 52 5.37 -1.31 -8.17
N GLU A 53 4.42 -1.71 -9.00
CA GLU A 53 3.06 -1.17 -9.05
C GLU A 53 2.29 -1.42 -7.74
N GLU A 54 2.48 -2.57 -7.08
CA GLU A 54 1.83 -2.90 -5.82
C GLU A 54 2.31 -1.98 -4.70
N LEU A 55 3.61 -1.67 -4.69
CA LEU A 55 4.18 -0.67 -3.79
C LEU A 55 3.56 0.71 -4.02
N VAL A 56 3.43 1.16 -5.27
CA VAL A 56 2.84 2.47 -5.58
C VAL A 56 1.37 2.53 -5.14
N VAL A 57 0.58 1.52 -5.47
CA VAL A 57 -0.84 1.42 -5.07
C VAL A 57 -0.96 1.42 -3.54
N GLY A 58 -0.13 0.64 -2.85
CA GLY A 58 -0.09 0.58 -1.39
C GLY A 58 0.28 1.92 -0.75
N LEU A 59 1.32 2.60 -1.26
CA LEU A 59 1.72 3.92 -0.75
C LEU A 59 0.61 4.96 -0.93
N VAL A 60 -0.06 4.97 -2.09
CA VAL A 60 -1.18 5.90 -2.36
C VAL A 60 -2.38 5.59 -1.48
N GLY A 61 -2.71 4.31 -1.29
CA GLY A 61 -3.80 3.87 -0.43
C GLY A 61 -3.54 4.07 1.06
N PHE A 62 -2.28 4.19 1.47
CA PHE A 62 -1.93 4.21 2.89
C PHE A 62 -1.51 5.59 3.41
N ILE A 63 -0.56 6.27 2.74
CA ILE A 63 0.13 7.44 3.31
C ILE A 63 -0.83 8.60 3.58
N TYR A 64 -1.57 9.02 2.55
CA TYR A 64 -2.44 10.18 2.67
C TYR A 64 -3.60 9.94 3.67
N PRO A 65 -4.36 8.84 3.57
CA PRO A 65 -5.41 8.54 4.55
C PRO A 65 -4.87 8.35 5.97
N ALA A 66 -3.68 7.76 6.16
CA ALA A 66 -3.07 7.62 7.48
C ALA A 66 -2.72 8.98 8.09
N TYR A 67 -2.12 9.88 7.30
CA TYR A 67 -1.83 11.25 7.76
C TYR A 67 -3.11 11.99 8.15
N MET A 68 -4.16 11.89 7.33
CA MET A 68 -5.43 12.54 7.63
C MET A 68 -6.16 11.92 8.82
N SER A 69 -6.09 10.59 8.98
CA SER A 69 -6.62 9.89 10.17
C SER A 69 -5.91 10.37 11.43
N PHE A 70 -4.59 10.51 11.40
CA PHE A 70 -3.82 11.07 12.52
C PHE A 70 -4.27 12.49 12.85
N LYS A 71 -4.54 13.32 11.83
CA LYS A 71 -5.07 14.66 12.05
C LYS A 71 -6.47 14.62 12.68
N ALA A 72 -7.36 13.76 12.18
CA ALA A 72 -8.75 13.66 12.63
C ALA A 72 -8.86 13.28 14.12
N ILE A 73 -8.08 12.29 14.57
CA ILE A 73 -8.02 11.83 15.97
C ILE A 73 -7.66 12.95 16.95
N ASN A 74 -6.96 13.99 16.48
CA ASN A 74 -6.55 15.13 17.31
C ASN A 74 -7.54 16.30 17.27
N THR A 75 -8.65 16.18 16.53
CA THR A 75 -9.70 17.20 16.50
C THR A 75 -10.83 16.85 17.47
N PRO A 76 -11.60 17.84 17.96
CA PRO A 76 -12.72 17.57 18.86
C PRO A 76 -13.99 17.06 18.15
N GLY A 77 -14.03 17.02 16.81
CA GLY A 77 -15.16 16.50 16.04
C GLY A 77 -15.05 15.00 15.80
N THR A 78 -16.18 14.32 15.56
CA THR A 78 -16.24 12.87 15.27
C THR A 78 -16.65 12.55 13.84
N THR A 79 -16.96 13.59 13.05
CA THR A 79 -17.49 13.43 11.67
C THR A 79 -16.37 13.01 10.72
N ASP A 80 -15.18 13.58 10.89
CA ASP A 80 -13.96 13.21 10.20
C ASP A 80 -13.46 11.82 10.61
N ASP A 81 -13.53 11.45 11.88
CA ASP A 81 -13.23 10.09 12.35
C ASP A 81 -14.05 9.03 11.61
N THR A 82 -15.36 9.28 11.48
CA THR A 82 -16.30 8.36 10.81
C THR A 82 -15.94 8.19 9.33
N GLN A 83 -15.52 9.25 8.65
CA GLN A 83 -15.07 9.20 7.26
C GLN A 83 -13.85 8.29 7.11
N TRP A 84 -12.82 8.48 7.93
CA TRP A 84 -11.58 7.70 7.82
C TRP A 84 -11.79 6.24 8.22
N LEU A 85 -12.57 5.96 9.26
CA LEU A 85 -12.95 4.59 9.61
C LEU A 85 -13.73 3.89 8.48
N THR A 86 -14.65 4.61 7.85
CA THR A 86 -15.40 4.08 6.70
C THR A 86 -14.46 3.78 5.53
N TYR A 87 -13.50 4.66 5.25
CA TYR A 87 -12.45 4.41 4.28
C TYR A 87 -11.66 3.15 4.61
N TRP A 88 -11.18 2.98 5.84
CA TRP A 88 -10.40 1.81 6.24
C TRP A 88 -11.17 0.50 6.09
N VAL A 89 -12.48 0.50 6.38
CA VAL A 89 -13.34 -0.66 6.12
C VAL A 89 -13.41 -0.95 4.62
N VAL A 90 -13.69 0.04 3.78
CA VAL A 90 -13.72 -0.13 2.32
C VAL A 90 -12.37 -0.57 1.77
N TYR A 91 -11.27 -0.02 2.28
CA TYR A 91 -9.91 -0.38 1.92
C TYR A 91 -9.63 -1.85 2.24
N ALA A 92 -10.06 -2.35 3.41
CA ALA A 92 -9.90 -3.76 3.75
C ALA A 92 -10.64 -4.69 2.77
N PHE A 93 -11.90 -4.37 2.42
CA PHE A 93 -12.63 -5.12 1.39
C PHE A 93 -11.98 -5.01 0.03
N PHE A 94 -11.48 -3.83 -0.34
CA PHE A 94 -10.74 -3.63 -1.58
C PHE A 94 -9.53 -4.54 -1.66
N ASN A 95 -8.69 -4.63 -0.62
CA ASN A 95 -7.53 -5.52 -0.61
C ASN A 95 -7.93 -7.00 -0.77
N LEU A 96 -9.02 -7.43 -0.12
CA LEU A 96 -9.53 -8.80 -0.30
C LEU A 96 -9.98 -9.07 -1.75
N THR A 97 -10.72 -8.14 -2.34
CA THR A 97 -11.12 -8.26 -3.75
C THR A 97 -9.93 -8.14 -4.68
N GLU A 98 -8.93 -7.35 -4.30
CA GLU A 98 -7.77 -7.05 -5.12
C GLU A 98 -6.93 -8.31 -5.32
N SER A 99 -6.70 -9.10 -4.27
CA SER A 99 -6.06 -10.41 -4.37
C SER A 99 -6.75 -11.36 -5.37
N ILE A 100 -8.09 -11.30 -5.46
CA ILE A 100 -8.85 -12.09 -6.43
C ILE A 100 -8.73 -11.48 -7.83
N THR A 101 -8.84 -10.16 -7.94
CA THR A 101 -8.74 -9.50 -9.25
C THR A 101 -7.35 -9.58 -9.83
N ASP A 102 -6.29 -9.64 -9.03
CA ASP A 102 -4.92 -9.79 -9.52
C ASP A 102 -4.68 -11.18 -10.10
N LEU A 103 -5.35 -12.20 -9.56
CA LEU A 103 -5.34 -13.52 -10.17
C LEU A 103 -5.96 -13.53 -11.58
N ILE A 104 -6.93 -12.65 -11.85
CA ILE A 104 -7.75 -12.67 -13.08
C ILE A 104 -7.33 -11.59 -14.09
N LEU A 105 -6.92 -10.41 -13.62
CA LEU A 105 -6.74 -9.18 -14.40
C LEU A 105 -5.28 -8.72 -14.47
N SER A 106 -4.33 -9.39 -13.81
CA SER A 106 -2.89 -9.03 -13.84
C SER A 106 -2.28 -8.98 -15.24
N TRP A 107 -2.86 -9.71 -16.20
CA TRP A 107 -2.39 -9.71 -17.60
C TRP A 107 -2.82 -8.45 -18.38
N ILE A 108 -3.74 -7.64 -17.86
CA ILE A 108 -4.22 -6.42 -18.53
C ILE A 108 -3.24 -5.27 -18.22
N PRO A 109 -2.53 -4.73 -19.23
CA PRO A 109 -1.66 -3.58 -19.02
C PRO A 109 -2.50 -2.38 -18.56
N PHE A 110 -1.98 -1.61 -17.60
CA PHE A 110 -2.61 -0.42 -16.99
C PHE A 110 -3.72 -0.66 -15.95
N TYR A 111 -4.00 -1.91 -15.55
CA TYR A 111 -4.99 -2.18 -14.49
C TYR A 111 -4.72 -1.42 -13.18
N PHE A 112 -3.46 -1.25 -12.80
CA PHE A 112 -3.06 -0.53 -11.58
C PHE A 112 -3.51 0.94 -11.56
N PHE A 113 -3.66 1.60 -12.72
CA PHE A 113 -4.17 2.98 -12.76
C PHE A 113 -5.62 3.05 -12.28
N PHE A 114 -6.43 2.03 -12.59
CA PHE A 114 -7.79 1.92 -12.07
C PHE A 114 -7.79 1.68 -10.56
N LYS A 115 -6.87 0.86 -10.05
CA LYS A 115 -6.68 0.67 -8.59
C LYS A 115 -6.40 2.01 -7.91
N ILE A 116 -5.45 2.78 -8.43
CA ILE A 116 -5.09 4.10 -7.91
C ILE A 116 -6.28 5.06 -7.98
N ALA A 117 -6.96 5.14 -9.13
CA ALA A 117 -8.11 6.01 -9.31
C ALA A 117 -9.25 5.67 -8.33
N PHE A 118 -9.51 4.38 -8.13
CA PHE A 118 -10.48 3.89 -7.15
C PHE A 118 -10.11 4.32 -5.72
N LEU A 119 -8.85 4.13 -5.32
CA LEU A 119 -8.38 4.51 -3.98
C LEU A 119 -8.51 6.02 -3.77
N VAL A 120 -8.04 6.82 -4.73
CA VAL A 120 -8.15 8.29 -4.69
C VAL A 120 -9.60 8.72 -4.55
N TRP A 121 -10.49 8.19 -5.38
CA TRP A 121 -11.92 8.50 -5.31
C TRP A 121 -12.55 8.09 -3.97
N SER A 122 -12.10 6.97 -3.41
CA SER A 122 -12.60 6.43 -2.14
C SER A 122 -12.31 7.37 -0.97
N TYR A 123 -11.05 7.79 -0.77
CA TYR A 123 -10.67 8.69 0.33
C TYR A 123 -10.91 10.18 0.06
N HIS A 124 -11.24 10.57 -1.18
CA HIS A 124 -11.40 11.98 -1.52
C HIS A 124 -12.59 12.62 -0.76
N PRO A 125 -12.35 13.70 0.01
CA PRO A 125 -13.32 14.21 0.98
C PRO A 125 -14.57 14.82 0.36
N SER A 126 -14.51 15.32 -0.89
CA SER A 126 -15.69 15.91 -1.54
C SER A 126 -16.61 14.87 -2.18
N THR A 127 -16.08 13.71 -2.58
CA THR A 127 -16.86 12.66 -3.26
C THR A 127 -17.39 11.61 -2.28
N GLN A 128 -16.73 11.44 -1.13
CA GLN A 128 -17.10 10.48 -0.08
C GLN A 128 -17.34 9.06 -0.66
N GLY A 129 -16.47 8.62 -1.58
CA GLY A 129 -16.65 7.36 -2.29
C GLY A 129 -16.76 6.16 -1.34
N SER A 130 -15.99 6.16 -0.25
CA SER A 130 -16.10 5.12 0.78
C SER A 130 -17.47 5.07 1.44
N ASN A 131 -18.14 6.21 1.68
CA ASN A 131 -19.48 6.23 2.28
C ASN A 131 -20.51 5.62 1.34
N VAL A 132 -20.39 5.83 0.03
CA VAL A 132 -21.28 5.22 -0.98
C VAL A 132 -21.12 3.70 -0.96
N ILE A 133 -19.89 3.18 -1.03
CA ILE A 133 -19.61 1.74 -1.00
C ILE A 133 -20.07 1.12 0.32
N TYR A 134 -19.76 1.77 1.44
CA TYR A 134 -20.09 1.27 2.75
C TYR A 134 -21.60 1.12 2.92
N ASN A 135 -22.38 2.15 2.60
CA ASN A 135 -23.83 2.12 2.80
C ASN A 135 -24.56 1.24 1.78
N THR A 136 -24.04 1.12 0.55
CA THR A 136 -24.72 0.40 -0.54
C THR A 136 -24.35 -1.07 -0.58
N LEU A 137 -23.10 -1.42 -0.27
CA LEU A 137 -22.58 -2.78 -0.38
C LEU A 137 -22.23 -3.35 0.99
N ILE A 138 -21.30 -2.75 1.72
CA ILE A 138 -20.71 -3.42 2.90
C ILE A 138 -21.75 -3.58 4.02
N LYS A 139 -22.40 -2.50 4.42
CA LYS A 139 -23.36 -2.46 5.52
C LYS A 139 -24.51 -3.48 5.36
N PRO A 140 -25.23 -3.57 4.23
CA PRO A 140 -26.33 -4.53 4.11
C PRO A 140 -25.88 -5.99 4.17
N TYR A 141 -24.67 -6.33 3.70
CA TYR A 141 -24.17 -7.72 3.76
C TYR A 141 -23.54 -8.07 5.12
N VAL A 142 -22.85 -7.11 5.76
CA VAL A 142 -22.09 -7.37 6.99
C VAL A 142 -22.93 -7.17 8.25
N ALA A 143 -23.72 -6.10 8.33
CA ALA A 143 -24.45 -5.73 9.55
C ALA A 143 -25.35 -6.84 10.13
N PRO A 144 -26.07 -7.64 9.33
CA PRO A 144 -26.88 -8.75 9.86
C PRO A 144 -26.06 -9.85 10.56
N HIS A 145 -24.78 -9.98 10.20
CA HIS A 145 -23.89 -11.03 10.71
C HIS A 145 -23.08 -10.59 11.93
N VAL A 146 -22.96 -9.28 12.19
CA VAL A 146 -22.16 -8.74 13.30
C VAL A 146 -22.57 -9.34 14.65
N GLY A 147 -23.86 -9.42 14.95
CA GLY A 147 -24.32 -9.98 16.23
C GLY A 147 -23.99 -11.47 16.43
N GLN A 148 -23.91 -12.24 15.34
CA GLN A 148 -23.46 -13.64 15.40
C GLN A 148 -21.95 -13.73 15.68
N ILE A 149 -21.17 -12.86 15.02
CA ILE A 149 -19.72 -12.75 15.21
C ILE A 149 -19.42 -12.34 16.66
N ASP A 150 -20.11 -11.32 17.18
CA ASP A 150 -19.97 -10.85 18.57
C ASP A 150 -20.28 -11.95 19.58
N SER A 151 -21.36 -12.71 19.32
CA SER A 151 -21.75 -13.84 20.17
C SER A 151 -20.70 -14.96 20.15
N ALA A 152 -20.10 -15.24 18.99
CA ALA A 152 -19.03 -16.23 18.86
C ALA A 152 -17.75 -15.79 19.57
N LEU A 153 -17.35 -14.52 19.42
CA LEU A 153 -16.20 -13.92 20.09
C LEU A 153 -16.36 -13.98 21.61
N LYS A 154 -17.52 -13.57 22.12
CA LYS A 154 -17.80 -13.60 23.56
C LYS A 154 -17.73 -15.01 24.14
N ARG A 155 -18.26 -16.01 23.43
CA ARG A 155 -18.13 -17.43 23.84
C ARG A 155 -16.68 -17.90 23.87
N GLY A 156 -15.87 -17.47 22.90
CA GLY A 156 -14.43 -17.75 22.87
C GLY A 156 -13.71 -17.15 24.07
N GLU A 157 -13.98 -15.89 24.39
CA GLU A 157 -13.43 -15.18 25.56
C GLU A 157 -13.83 -15.85 26.88
N ASP A 158 -15.11 -16.15 27.07
CA ASP A 158 -15.64 -16.81 28.27
C ASP A 158 -15.01 -18.20 28.46
N THR A 159 -14.82 -18.93 27.35
CA THR A 159 -14.16 -20.25 27.38
C THR A 159 -12.68 -20.11 27.75
N ALA A 160 -11.97 -19.15 27.17
CA ALA A 160 -10.56 -18.89 27.49
C ALA A 160 -10.38 -18.53 28.98
N LYS A 161 -11.22 -17.63 29.52
CA LYS A 161 -11.20 -17.27 30.95
C LYS A 161 -11.46 -18.48 31.85
N LYS A 162 -12.43 -19.33 31.49
CA LYS A 162 -12.76 -20.53 32.25
C LYS A 162 -11.64 -21.58 32.25
N ILE A 163 -10.89 -21.68 31.14
CA ILE A 163 -9.72 -22.55 31.06
C ILE A 163 -8.58 -21.99 31.91
N ALA A 164 -8.30 -20.69 31.80
CA ALA A 164 -7.28 -20.03 32.59
C ALA A 164 -7.53 -20.18 34.10
N SER A 165 -8.75 -19.92 34.56
CA SER A 165 -9.10 -20.05 35.98
C SER A 165 -8.96 -21.49 36.49
N LYS A 166 -9.32 -22.49 35.68
CA LYS A 166 -9.15 -23.92 36.04
C LYS A 166 -7.69 -24.35 36.11
N ILE A 167 -6.80 -23.73 35.35
CA ILE A 167 -5.36 -24.01 35.39
C ILE A 167 -4.75 -23.38 36.65
N GLU A 168 -5.13 -22.14 36.99
CA GLU A 168 -4.72 -21.49 38.24
C GLU A 168 -5.18 -22.26 39.47
N GLU A 169 -6.45 -22.70 39.49
CA GLU A 169 -7.04 -23.46 40.61
C GLU A 169 -6.42 -24.86 40.79
N LYS A 170 -5.85 -25.45 39.73
CA LYS A 170 -5.11 -26.72 39.80
C LYS A 170 -3.62 -26.57 40.12
N SER A 171 -3.08 -25.35 40.02
CA SER A 171 -1.67 -25.06 40.26
C SER A 171 -1.40 -24.59 41.71
N GLN A 172 -2.46 -24.32 42.48
CA GLN A 172 -2.42 -24.11 43.94
C GLN A 172 -2.68 -25.43 44.68
#